data_AF-A0A3N4PNZ4-F1
#
_entry.id   AF-A0A3N4PNZ4-F1
#
_cell.length_a   1.000
_cell.length_b   1.000
_cell.length_c   1.000
_cell.angle_alpha   90.00
_cell.angle_beta   90.00
_cell.angle_gamma   90.00
#
_symmetry.space_group_name_H-M   'P 1'
#
loop_
_entity.id
_entity.type
_entity.pdbx_description
1 polymer ?
#
loop_
_entity_poly.entity_id
_entity_poly.type
_entity_poly.pdbx_seq_one_letter_code
_entity_poly.pdbx_strand_id
1 'polypeptide(L)'
;MKFRSLRPLFIAIVLGGSALGIYSCSKQTSADLENEPANLISSTPETQVWQFKVLNKTYVLPEGKLPWQAQLDKIIVEYNTLLKENDLELIGYKHIESINTLQELREAKNNVSNLFPQYTSPSNFTIVESNSLKYRFKPYLDSMLPDTKDRAYIASLTGLKKEKAYLFEENDLGVVNLVWKYKGETKNTRCFVSNKRGLIYDNLLYSIHYKPADQSKNMARKKKNLPRLLTLSEGGEGGGSLNCSENYFPSYTFNLSDAEYDFMGDRIYYYSISVVVSGRCDNGKKSISFKDLNSSYDAGFGYSCIADVETKSFVTGTSGHLDFAFAWAWSNSVTVGLEWDGFSFTITGTGATGAKGERYVTTGMLQ
;
A
#
# COMPACT_ATOMS: atom_id res chain seq x y z
N MET A 1 11.95 -6.73 -75.08
CA MET A 1 10.97 -7.76 -74.63
C MET A 1 11.60 -8.63 -73.56
N LYS A 2 11.22 -8.46 -72.30
CA LYS A 2 11.53 -9.37 -71.18
C LYS A 2 10.30 -9.39 -70.27
N PHE A 3 9.81 -10.59 -69.98
CA PHE A 3 8.65 -10.88 -69.14
C PHE A 3 8.83 -10.36 -67.69
N ARG A 4 7.75 -9.82 -67.10
CA ARG A 4 7.60 -9.69 -65.64
C ARG A 4 6.28 -10.32 -65.23
N SER A 5 6.37 -11.36 -64.40
CA SER A 5 5.25 -12.06 -63.81
C SER A 5 4.74 -11.33 -62.56
N LEU A 6 3.41 -11.31 -62.43
CA LEU A 6 2.64 -10.87 -61.27
C LEU A 6 2.98 -11.65 -59.99
N ARG A 7 2.97 -10.97 -58.84
CA ARG A 7 2.70 -11.56 -57.52
C ARG A 7 1.81 -10.63 -56.68
N PRO A 8 0.97 -11.20 -55.80
CA PRO A 8 -0.21 -10.54 -55.25
C PRO A 8 0.05 -9.76 -53.95
N LEU A 9 -0.88 -8.85 -53.71
CA LEU A 9 -1.08 -8.00 -52.54
C LEU A 9 -1.30 -8.85 -51.27
N PHE A 10 -0.47 -8.66 -50.24
CA PHE A 10 -0.74 -9.14 -48.88
C PHE A 10 -0.90 -7.95 -47.95
N ILE A 11 -2.07 -7.89 -47.31
CA ILE A 11 -2.46 -6.93 -46.28
C ILE A 11 -1.73 -7.32 -44.99
N ALA A 12 -0.89 -6.44 -44.46
CA ALA A 12 -0.25 -6.60 -43.16
C ALA A 12 -1.18 -6.07 -42.06
N ILE A 13 -1.58 -6.96 -41.15
CA ILE A 13 -2.25 -6.64 -39.90
C ILE A 13 -1.19 -6.14 -38.91
N VAL A 14 -1.36 -4.92 -38.41
CA VAL A 14 -0.54 -4.33 -37.34
C VAL A 14 -1.00 -4.92 -36.01
N LEU A 15 -0.20 -5.82 -35.43
CA LEU A 15 -0.32 -6.22 -34.03
C LEU A 15 0.74 -5.45 -33.23
N GLY A 16 0.29 -4.39 -32.55
CA GLY A 16 1.08 -3.67 -31.57
C GLY A 16 1.27 -4.52 -30.31
N GLY A 17 2.47 -5.06 -30.13
CA GLY A 17 2.92 -5.64 -28.87
C GLY A 17 3.27 -4.52 -27.90
N SER A 18 2.47 -4.35 -26.85
CA SER A 18 2.82 -3.50 -25.71
C SER A 18 3.63 -4.32 -24.72
N ALA A 19 4.92 -4.00 -24.63
CA ALA A 19 5.81 -4.39 -23.55
C ALA A 19 5.26 -3.90 -22.20
N LEU A 20 5.26 -4.74 -21.18
CA LEU A 20 5.13 -4.31 -19.79
C LEU A 20 6.50 -4.47 -19.14
N GLY A 21 7.19 -3.32 -19.09
CA GLY A 21 8.52 -3.16 -18.55
C GLY A 21 8.53 -3.27 -17.03
N ILE A 22 9.59 -3.92 -16.56
CA ILE A 22 10.07 -3.89 -15.19
C ILE A 22 10.64 -2.49 -14.96
N TYR A 23 10.15 -1.77 -13.95
CA TYR A 23 10.85 -0.62 -13.38
C TYR A 23 10.94 -0.80 -11.87
N SER A 24 12.11 -1.22 -11.41
CA SER A 24 12.70 -0.72 -10.17
C SER A 24 14.13 -0.33 -10.53
N CYS A 25 14.39 0.97 -10.54
CA CYS A 25 15.73 1.50 -10.70
C CYS A 25 16.25 1.83 -9.30
N SER A 26 16.99 0.91 -8.71
CA SER A 26 18.06 1.28 -7.79
C SER A 26 19.36 0.79 -8.43
N LYS A 27 20.27 1.72 -8.75
CA LYS A 27 21.63 1.38 -9.16
C LYS A 27 22.35 0.84 -7.92
N GLN A 28 22.38 -0.48 -7.77
CA GLN A 28 23.39 -1.15 -6.98
C GLN A 28 24.26 -1.97 -7.93
N THR A 29 25.52 -1.53 -8.05
CA THR A 29 26.58 -2.20 -8.81
C THR A 29 26.75 -3.62 -8.31
N SER A 30 26.69 -4.57 -9.25
CA SER A 30 26.87 -6.00 -9.06
C SER A 30 28.35 -6.34 -8.82
N ALA A 31 28.77 -6.23 -7.57
CA ALA A 31 29.91 -6.92 -6.99
C ALA A 31 29.61 -7.00 -5.49
N ASP A 32 29.88 -8.13 -4.84
CA ASP A 32 29.65 -8.40 -3.39
C ASP A 32 28.32 -9.10 -3.01
N LEU A 33 27.86 -10.03 -3.85
CA LEU A 33 26.98 -11.13 -3.40
C LEU A 33 27.80 -12.42 -3.29
N GLU A 34 28.75 -12.45 -2.36
CA GLU A 34 29.33 -13.71 -1.87
C GLU A 34 28.81 -13.98 -0.44
N ASN A 35 27.99 -15.03 -0.34
CA ASN A 35 27.79 -15.89 0.83
C ASN A 35 27.69 -15.24 2.22
N GLU A 36 26.48 -14.83 2.62
CA GLU A 36 26.10 -14.87 4.04
C GLU A 36 24.92 -15.85 4.25
N PRO A 37 25.04 -16.83 5.16
CA PRO A 37 23.94 -17.74 5.46
C PRO A 37 22.81 -17.02 6.19
N ALA A 38 21.57 -17.32 5.79
CA ALA A 38 20.37 -16.86 6.48
C ALA A 38 20.43 -17.25 7.96
N ASN A 39 20.35 -16.26 8.86
CA ASN A 39 20.28 -16.48 10.30
C ASN A 39 18.94 -17.14 10.66
N LEU A 40 18.96 -18.48 10.78
CA LEU A 40 17.93 -19.29 11.43
C LEU A 40 18.00 -19.03 12.94
N ILE A 41 17.13 -18.15 13.44
CA ILE A 41 16.98 -17.96 14.89
C ILE A 41 16.05 -19.06 15.41
N SER A 42 16.61 -20.04 16.15
CA SER A 42 15.83 -20.92 17.02
C SER A 42 15.35 -20.10 18.22
N SER A 43 14.06 -19.79 18.30
CA SER A 43 13.47 -19.08 19.44
C SER A 43 13.25 -20.04 20.60
N THR A 44 13.87 -19.74 21.74
CA THR A 44 13.52 -20.26 23.07
C THR A 44 12.05 -19.94 23.41
N PRO A 45 11.34 -20.80 24.18
CA PRO A 45 9.91 -20.65 24.42
C PRO A 45 9.65 -19.65 25.54
N GLU A 46 9.62 -18.36 25.22
CA GLU A 46 8.72 -17.46 25.95
C GLU A 46 7.29 -17.85 25.58
N THR A 47 6.37 -17.83 26.54
CA THR A 47 4.93 -18.07 26.35
C THR A 47 4.38 -17.17 25.24
N GLN A 48 4.50 -17.63 24.01
CA GLN A 48 4.13 -16.90 22.82
C GLN A 48 2.61 -16.96 22.74
N VAL A 49 1.96 -15.89 23.15
CA VAL A 49 0.53 -15.73 22.88
C VAL A 49 0.39 -15.73 21.36
N TRP A 50 -0.19 -16.80 20.81
CA TRP A 50 -0.42 -16.91 19.38
C TRP A 50 -1.36 -15.78 18.93
N GLN A 51 -0.97 -15.06 17.88
CA GLN A 51 -1.69 -13.88 17.40
C GLN A 51 -2.00 -14.01 15.91
N PHE A 52 -3.08 -13.35 15.46
CA PHE A 52 -3.44 -13.24 14.05
C PHE A 52 -3.80 -11.80 13.68
N LYS A 53 -3.81 -11.49 12.38
CA LYS A 53 -4.12 -10.15 11.85
C LYS A 53 -5.35 -10.15 10.94
N VAL A 54 -6.16 -9.10 11.05
CA VAL A 54 -7.23 -8.74 10.10
C VAL A 54 -7.26 -7.23 9.96
N LEU A 55 -7.22 -6.67 8.74
CA LEU A 55 -7.26 -5.23 8.46
C LEU A 55 -6.26 -4.43 9.33
N ASN A 56 -5.01 -4.91 9.43
CA ASN A 56 -3.91 -4.37 10.22
C ASN A 56 -4.14 -4.30 11.76
N LYS A 57 -5.20 -4.95 12.28
CA LYS A 57 -5.38 -5.15 13.72
C LYS A 57 -4.89 -6.52 14.12
N THR A 58 -4.20 -6.59 15.26
CA THR A 58 -3.67 -7.84 15.81
C THR A 58 -4.59 -8.34 16.93
N TYR A 59 -4.88 -9.63 16.93
CA TYR A 59 -5.79 -10.29 17.84
C TYR A 59 -5.14 -11.52 18.49
N VAL A 60 -5.62 -11.89 19.68
CA VAL A 60 -5.22 -13.12 20.35
C VAL A 60 -5.96 -14.30 19.71
N LEU A 61 -5.23 -15.36 19.39
CA LEU A 61 -5.79 -16.59 18.84
C LEU A 61 -6.65 -17.30 19.90
N PRO A 62 -7.94 -17.59 19.62
CA PRO A 62 -8.77 -18.38 20.52
C PRO A 62 -8.23 -19.80 20.67
N GLU A 63 -8.34 -20.35 21.88
CA GLU A 63 -7.91 -21.73 22.16
C GLU A 63 -8.61 -22.73 21.24
N GLY A 64 -7.83 -23.69 20.71
CA GLY A 64 -8.33 -24.75 19.82
C GLY A 64 -8.69 -24.32 18.40
N LYS A 65 -8.48 -23.05 18.02
CA LYS A 65 -8.71 -22.58 16.64
C LYS A 65 -7.42 -22.46 15.85
N LEU A 66 -7.51 -22.78 14.57
CA LEU A 66 -6.45 -22.48 13.61
C LEU A 66 -6.45 -20.97 13.29
N PRO A 67 -5.31 -20.35 12.97
CA PRO A 67 -5.22 -18.93 12.66
C PRO A 67 -6.16 -18.48 11.54
N TRP A 68 -6.27 -19.27 10.46
CA TRP A 68 -7.16 -18.94 9.35
C TRP A 68 -8.64 -19.01 9.73
N GLN A 69 -9.03 -19.94 10.62
CA GLN A 69 -10.41 -20.02 11.12
C GLN A 69 -10.73 -18.78 11.95
N ALA A 70 -9.82 -18.41 12.86
CA ALA A 70 -9.99 -17.22 13.68
C ALA A 70 -10.08 -15.94 12.83
N GLN A 71 -9.30 -15.83 11.75
CA GLN A 71 -9.40 -14.72 10.80
C GLN A 71 -10.75 -14.69 10.09
N LEU A 72 -11.23 -15.80 9.51
CA LEU A 72 -12.52 -15.85 8.82
C LEU A 72 -13.68 -15.57 9.77
N ASP A 73 -13.68 -16.14 10.97
CA ASP A 73 -14.70 -15.89 11.98
C ASP A 73 -14.75 -14.40 12.35
N LYS A 74 -13.58 -13.77 12.51
CA LYS A 74 -13.48 -12.33 12.79
C LYS A 74 -14.04 -11.49 11.65
N ILE A 75 -13.76 -11.86 10.40
CA ILE A 75 -14.30 -11.18 9.22
C ILE A 75 -15.82 -11.30 9.19
N ILE A 76 -16.36 -12.51 9.40
CA ILE A 76 -17.80 -12.78 9.38
C ILE A 76 -18.54 -12.01 10.47
N VAL A 77 -18.02 -12.02 11.70
CA VAL A 77 -18.71 -11.45 12.87
C VAL A 77 -18.58 -9.93 12.93
N GLU A 78 -17.40 -9.38 12.63
CA GLU A 78 -17.10 -7.97 12.93
C GLU A 78 -16.95 -7.08 11.70
N TYR A 79 -16.57 -7.64 10.54
CA TYR A 79 -16.21 -6.83 9.37
C TYR A 79 -17.16 -6.99 8.18
N ASN A 80 -18.14 -7.89 8.25
CA ASN A 80 -19.22 -7.96 7.26
C ASN A 80 -20.00 -6.65 7.12
N THR A 81 -20.04 -5.80 8.15
CA THR A 81 -20.64 -4.47 8.08
C THR A 81 -19.96 -3.58 7.03
N LEU A 82 -18.64 -3.70 6.84
CA LEU A 82 -17.90 -2.97 5.81
C LEU A 82 -18.23 -3.49 4.40
N LEU A 83 -18.45 -4.80 4.26
CA LEU A 83 -18.79 -5.44 3.00
C LEU A 83 -20.23 -5.12 2.55
N LYS A 84 -21.16 -4.94 3.51
CA LYS A 84 -22.58 -4.70 3.25
C LYS A 84 -22.87 -3.41 2.49
N GLU A 85 -22.00 -2.40 2.60
CA GLU A 85 -22.12 -1.17 1.81
C GLU A 85 -22.04 -1.45 0.29
N ASN A 86 -21.47 -2.59 -0.10
CA ASN A 86 -21.30 -3.03 -1.48
C ASN A 86 -22.15 -4.27 -1.83
N ASP A 87 -23.26 -4.50 -1.11
CA ASP A 87 -24.14 -5.67 -1.23
C ASP A 87 -23.41 -7.01 -1.10
N LEU A 88 -22.26 -7.04 -0.43
CA LEU A 88 -21.41 -8.22 -0.26
C LEU A 88 -21.41 -8.66 1.22
N GLU A 89 -21.46 -9.97 1.46
CA GLU A 89 -21.37 -10.54 2.80
C GLU A 89 -20.66 -11.90 2.73
N LEU A 90 -19.65 -12.13 3.58
CA LEU A 90 -19.09 -13.45 3.80
C LEU A 90 -20.00 -14.19 4.78
N ILE A 91 -20.74 -15.19 4.31
CA ILE A 91 -21.75 -15.88 5.12
C ILE A 91 -21.25 -17.19 5.73
N GLY A 92 -20.11 -17.71 5.26
CA GLY A 92 -19.50 -18.89 5.84
C GLY A 92 -18.33 -19.42 5.02
N TYR A 93 -17.77 -20.53 5.51
CA TYR A 93 -16.67 -21.22 4.86
C TYR A 93 -16.71 -22.72 5.10
N LYS A 94 -16.08 -23.49 4.21
CA LYS A 94 -15.94 -24.95 4.32
C LYS A 94 -14.55 -25.39 3.88
N HIS A 95 -13.84 -26.12 4.73
CA HIS A 95 -12.58 -26.76 4.33
C HIS A 95 -12.84 -27.78 3.21
N ILE A 96 -12.08 -27.68 2.12
CA ILE A 96 -12.23 -28.53 0.93
C ILE A 96 -11.19 -29.64 0.96
N GLU A 97 -9.91 -29.26 1.02
CA GLU A 97 -8.78 -30.18 0.84
C GLU A 97 -7.54 -29.67 1.57
N SER A 98 -6.73 -30.61 2.04
CA SER A 98 -5.36 -30.33 2.49
C SER A 98 -4.41 -30.49 1.30
N ILE A 99 -3.38 -29.64 1.21
CA ILE A 99 -2.39 -29.68 0.15
C ILE A 99 -1.12 -30.31 0.70
N ASN A 100 -0.88 -31.55 0.28
CA ASN A 100 0.24 -32.37 0.73
C ASN A 100 1.32 -32.43 -0.36
N THR A 101 0.91 -32.39 -1.64
CA THR A 101 1.83 -32.50 -2.78
C THR A 101 1.93 -31.21 -3.60
N LEU A 102 3.03 -31.06 -4.36
CA LEU A 102 3.18 -29.95 -5.32
C LEU A 102 2.17 -30.02 -6.46
N GLN A 103 1.73 -31.23 -6.83
CA GLN A 103 0.71 -31.41 -7.85
C GLN A 103 -0.64 -30.89 -7.38
N GLU A 104 -1.07 -31.25 -6.17
CA GLU A 104 -2.29 -30.71 -5.55
C GLU A 104 -2.27 -29.18 -5.47
N LEU A 105 -1.12 -28.59 -5.10
CA LEU A 105 -0.96 -27.14 -5.08
C LEU A 105 -1.19 -26.51 -6.46
N ARG A 106 -0.60 -27.09 -7.52
CA ARG A 106 -0.77 -26.60 -8.90
C ARG A 106 -2.21 -26.71 -9.38
N GLU A 107 -2.86 -27.84 -9.09
CA GLU A 107 -4.27 -28.07 -9.42
C GLU A 107 -5.17 -27.07 -8.70
N ALA A 108 -4.96 -26.85 -7.40
CA ALA A 108 -5.69 -25.87 -6.62
C ALA A 108 -5.53 -24.44 -7.16
N LYS A 109 -4.30 -24.04 -7.53
CA LYS A 109 -4.02 -22.71 -8.12
C LYS A 109 -4.73 -22.46 -9.44
N ASN A 110 -4.91 -23.49 -10.27
CA ASN A 110 -5.63 -23.35 -11.53
C ASN A 110 -7.14 -23.13 -11.31
N ASN A 111 -7.67 -23.60 -10.17
CA ASN A 111 -9.08 -23.55 -9.80
C ASN A 111 -9.49 -22.30 -8.99
N VAL A 112 -8.62 -21.29 -8.88
CA VAL A 112 -8.98 -20.01 -8.25
C VAL A 112 -10.12 -19.34 -9.02
N SER A 113 -11.01 -18.67 -8.28
CA SER A 113 -12.12 -17.94 -8.88
C SER A 113 -11.63 -16.86 -9.84
N ASN A 114 -12.53 -16.39 -10.71
CA ASN A 114 -12.31 -15.22 -11.55
C ASN A 114 -13.07 -14.00 -11.01
N LEU A 115 -13.52 -14.03 -9.75
CA LEU A 115 -14.26 -12.94 -9.10
C LEU A 115 -13.28 -11.90 -8.57
N PHE A 116 -13.48 -10.65 -8.96
CA PHE A 116 -12.69 -9.50 -8.50
C PHE A 116 -13.58 -8.28 -8.24
N PRO A 117 -13.22 -7.40 -7.29
CA PRO A 117 -13.86 -6.11 -7.15
C PRO A 117 -13.42 -5.16 -8.28
N GLN A 118 -14.39 -4.49 -8.88
CA GLN A 118 -14.20 -3.35 -9.78
C GLN A 118 -14.66 -2.08 -9.06
N TYR A 119 -13.69 -1.27 -8.65
CA TYR A 119 -13.91 -0.05 -7.89
C TYR A 119 -14.45 1.08 -8.79
N THR A 120 -15.47 1.78 -8.29
CA THR A 120 -15.99 3.04 -8.87
C THR A 120 -15.60 4.24 -8.01
N SER A 121 -15.30 4.01 -6.73
CA SER A 121 -14.68 4.96 -5.80
C SER A 121 -13.91 4.17 -4.72
N PRO A 122 -13.07 4.79 -3.87
CA PRO A 122 -12.27 4.09 -2.86
C PRO A 122 -13.03 3.14 -1.91
N SER A 123 -14.33 3.36 -1.71
CA SER A 123 -15.16 2.52 -0.81
C SER A 123 -16.32 1.83 -1.53
N ASN A 124 -16.50 2.08 -2.84
CA ASN A 124 -17.58 1.50 -3.63
C ASN A 124 -17.03 0.66 -4.78
N PHE A 125 -17.48 -0.58 -4.87
CA PHE A 125 -17.11 -1.53 -5.90
C PHE A 125 -18.27 -2.45 -6.28
N THR A 126 -18.17 -3.06 -7.46
CA THR A 126 -19.00 -4.20 -7.85
C THR A 126 -18.14 -5.44 -8.03
N ILE A 127 -18.71 -6.63 -7.87
CA ILE A 127 -18.02 -7.88 -8.18
C ILE A 127 -18.22 -8.21 -9.66
N VAL A 128 -17.11 -8.45 -10.36
CA VAL A 128 -17.08 -8.83 -11.77
C VAL A 128 -16.31 -10.13 -11.97
N GLU A 129 -16.70 -10.88 -12.99
CA GLU A 129 -15.94 -12.04 -13.46
C GLU A 129 -14.92 -11.58 -14.50
N SER A 130 -13.62 -11.81 -14.26
CA SER A 130 -12.56 -11.37 -15.16
C SER A 130 -11.41 -12.37 -15.24
N ASN A 131 -11.37 -13.11 -16.36
CA ASN A 131 -10.24 -13.99 -16.68
C ASN A 131 -8.94 -13.21 -16.94
N SER A 132 -9.04 -11.96 -17.41
CA SER A 132 -7.89 -11.08 -17.58
C SER A 132 -7.24 -10.74 -16.24
N LEU A 133 -8.04 -10.38 -15.23
CA LEU A 133 -7.53 -10.15 -13.87
C LEU A 133 -7.00 -11.44 -13.25
N LYS A 134 -7.71 -12.57 -13.40
CA LYS A 134 -7.20 -13.87 -12.94
C LYS A 134 -5.81 -14.17 -13.50
N TYR A 135 -5.58 -13.93 -14.79
CA TYR A 135 -4.28 -14.14 -15.42
C TYR A 135 -3.21 -13.17 -14.89
N ARG A 136 -3.56 -11.89 -14.69
CA ARG A 136 -2.63 -10.89 -14.12
C ARG A 136 -2.23 -11.20 -12.68
N PHE A 137 -3.12 -11.79 -11.90
CA PHE A 137 -2.86 -12.15 -10.49
C PHE A 137 -2.17 -13.50 -10.33
N LYS A 138 -2.12 -14.32 -11.37
CA LYS A 138 -1.46 -15.63 -11.32
C LYS A 138 0.03 -15.56 -10.92
N PRO A 139 0.87 -14.68 -11.49
CA PRO A 139 2.26 -14.54 -11.07
C PRO A 139 2.40 -14.20 -9.58
N TYR A 140 1.48 -13.41 -9.04
CA TYR A 140 1.48 -13.06 -7.63
C TYR A 140 1.10 -14.23 -6.74
N LEU A 141 0.04 -14.96 -7.09
CA LEU A 141 -0.28 -16.22 -6.43
C LEU A 141 0.88 -17.22 -6.49
N ASP A 142 1.58 -17.27 -7.63
CA ASP A 142 2.75 -18.12 -7.81
C ASP A 142 3.93 -17.68 -6.93
N SER A 143 4.11 -16.37 -6.70
CA SER A 143 5.09 -15.85 -5.74
C SER A 143 4.71 -16.08 -4.28
N MET A 144 3.41 -16.09 -3.96
CA MET A 144 2.92 -16.36 -2.61
C MET A 144 2.95 -17.85 -2.23
N LEU A 145 2.80 -18.72 -3.21
CA LEU A 145 2.71 -20.16 -2.99
C LEU A 145 3.67 -20.86 -3.95
N PRO A 146 4.98 -20.64 -3.87
CA PRO A 146 5.90 -21.19 -4.86
C PRO A 146 5.77 -22.71 -4.93
N ASP A 147 5.65 -23.24 -6.13
CA ASP A 147 5.55 -24.67 -6.42
C ASP A 147 6.94 -25.32 -6.57
N THR A 148 7.94 -24.75 -5.88
CA THR A 148 9.31 -25.24 -5.77
C THR A 148 9.45 -26.18 -4.58
N LYS A 149 10.48 -27.04 -4.59
CA LYS A 149 10.72 -28.03 -3.53
C LYS A 149 10.86 -27.42 -2.14
N ASP A 150 11.41 -26.20 -2.05
CA ASP A 150 11.67 -25.55 -0.77
C ASP A 150 10.46 -24.80 -0.21
N ARG A 151 9.37 -24.58 -0.98
CA ARG A 151 8.12 -23.92 -0.54
C ARG A 151 8.31 -22.67 0.34
N ALA A 152 9.32 -21.84 0.04
CA ALA A 152 9.62 -20.63 0.79
C ALA A 152 8.74 -19.46 0.33
N TYR A 153 7.76 -19.07 1.12
CA TYR A 153 6.98 -17.86 0.94
C TYR A 153 7.74 -16.64 1.45
N ILE A 154 7.94 -15.62 0.63
CA ILE A 154 8.49 -14.34 1.07
C ILE A 154 7.33 -13.46 1.50
N ALA A 155 7.25 -13.15 2.80
CA ALA A 155 6.08 -12.52 3.43
C ALA A 155 5.85 -11.04 3.14
N SER A 156 6.64 -10.46 2.25
CA SER A 156 6.52 -9.07 1.86
C SER A 156 7.25 -8.91 0.54
N LEU A 157 6.50 -8.64 -0.53
CA LEU A 157 7.04 -8.15 -1.80
C LEU A 157 7.28 -6.62 -1.76
N THR A 158 7.27 -6.03 -0.57
CA THR A 158 7.31 -4.59 -0.32
C THR A 158 8.62 -4.23 0.39
N GLY A 159 9.59 -3.76 -0.40
CA GLY A 159 11.02 -3.76 -0.10
C GLY A 159 11.54 -2.79 0.98
N LEU A 160 11.10 -2.91 2.23
CA LEU A 160 11.64 -2.06 3.32
C LEU A 160 12.01 -2.76 4.64
N LYS A 161 11.87 -4.09 4.79
CA LYS A 161 12.34 -4.80 6.01
C LYS A 161 12.94 -6.15 5.67
N LYS A 162 14.06 -6.49 6.35
CA LYS A 162 14.71 -7.83 6.30
C LYS A 162 13.64 -8.92 6.28
N GLU A 163 13.53 -9.60 5.15
CA GLU A 163 12.41 -10.47 4.79
C GLU A 163 12.39 -11.70 5.70
N LYS A 164 11.28 -11.90 6.41
CA LYS A 164 11.00 -13.21 7.02
C LYS A 164 10.35 -14.08 5.95
N ALA A 165 11.13 -14.95 5.33
CA ALA A 165 10.58 -16.03 4.54
C ALA A 165 9.88 -17.03 5.48
N TYR A 166 8.65 -17.39 5.16
CA TYR A 166 7.91 -18.46 5.82
C TYR A 166 8.05 -19.73 4.98
N LEU A 167 8.57 -20.79 5.58
CA LEU A 167 8.66 -22.08 4.93
C LEU A 167 7.37 -22.86 5.22
N PHE A 168 6.60 -23.22 4.19
CA PHE A 168 5.42 -24.08 4.41
C PHE A 168 5.87 -25.49 4.77
N GLU A 169 5.46 -25.94 5.94
CA GLU A 169 5.69 -27.31 6.39
C GLU A 169 4.75 -28.30 5.70
N GLU A 170 5.06 -29.59 5.85
CA GLU A 170 4.18 -30.67 5.42
C GLU A 170 2.82 -30.56 6.12
N ASN A 171 1.71 -30.75 5.37
CA ASN A 171 0.34 -30.64 5.86
C ASN A 171 -0.08 -29.26 6.43
N ASP A 172 0.72 -28.21 6.23
CA ASP A 172 0.38 -26.86 6.68
C ASP A 172 -0.67 -26.21 5.76
N LEU A 173 -0.59 -26.47 4.46
CA LEU A 173 -1.40 -25.83 3.43
C LEU A 173 -2.75 -26.52 3.23
N GLY A 174 -3.77 -25.73 2.90
CA GLY A 174 -5.09 -26.22 2.52
C GLY A 174 -5.88 -25.23 1.68
N VAL A 175 -7.04 -25.67 1.22
CA VAL A 175 -8.02 -24.83 0.50
C VAL A 175 -9.36 -24.85 1.23
N VAL A 176 -9.90 -23.65 1.39
CA VAL A 176 -11.21 -23.41 2.00
C VAL A 176 -12.12 -22.76 0.96
N ASN A 177 -13.35 -23.26 0.83
CA ASN A 177 -14.39 -22.61 0.05
C ASN A 177 -15.00 -21.49 0.90
N LEU A 178 -14.91 -20.25 0.45
CA LEU A 178 -15.61 -19.12 1.04
C LEU A 178 -16.96 -18.95 0.35
N VAL A 179 -18.01 -18.79 1.15
CA VAL A 179 -19.38 -18.63 0.67
C VAL A 179 -19.79 -17.17 0.88
N TRP A 180 -20.07 -16.51 -0.24
CA TRP A 180 -20.43 -15.10 -0.27
C TRP A 180 -21.89 -14.93 -0.67
N LYS A 181 -22.57 -13.96 -0.08
CA LYS A 181 -23.83 -13.44 -0.59
C LYS A 181 -23.55 -12.10 -1.26
N TYR A 182 -23.81 -11.99 -2.55
CA TYR A 182 -23.63 -10.77 -3.33
C TYR A 182 -24.91 -10.45 -4.11
N LYS A 183 -25.52 -9.28 -3.85
CA LYS A 183 -26.79 -8.87 -4.48
C LYS A 183 -27.90 -9.93 -4.41
N GLY A 184 -27.96 -10.64 -3.28
CA GLY A 184 -28.92 -11.73 -3.05
C GLY A 184 -28.52 -13.10 -3.61
N GLU A 185 -27.50 -13.18 -4.46
CA GLU A 185 -27.00 -14.43 -5.02
C GLU A 185 -25.87 -15.02 -4.17
N THR A 186 -25.78 -16.36 -4.13
CA THR A 186 -24.63 -17.03 -3.53
C THR A 186 -23.49 -17.15 -4.54
N LYS A 187 -22.31 -16.69 -4.16
CA LYS A 187 -21.05 -16.83 -4.92
C LYS A 187 -20.04 -17.58 -4.06
N ASN A 188 -19.08 -18.25 -4.70
CA ASN A 188 -18.06 -19.02 -4.02
C ASN A 188 -16.66 -18.62 -4.51
N THR A 189 -15.71 -18.56 -3.59
CA THR A 189 -14.28 -18.39 -3.91
C THR A 189 -13.44 -19.41 -3.17
N ARG A 190 -12.27 -19.74 -3.73
CA ARG A 190 -11.31 -20.66 -3.10
C ARG A 190 -10.23 -19.84 -2.43
N CYS A 191 -10.09 -20.01 -1.13
CA CYS A 191 -9.07 -19.38 -0.32
C CYS A 191 -7.97 -20.38 0.05
N PHE A 192 -6.72 -20.01 -0.20
CA PHE A 192 -5.56 -20.73 0.31
C PHE A 192 -5.29 -20.34 1.75
N VAL A 193 -5.07 -21.35 2.59
CA VAL A 193 -4.84 -21.19 4.02
C VAL A 193 -3.62 -21.99 4.46
N SER A 194 -3.01 -21.55 5.56
CA SER A 194 -2.00 -22.28 6.31
C SER A 194 -2.46 -22.43 7.76
N ASN A 195 -2.32 -23.64 8.29
CA ASN A 195 -2.67 -23.99 9.66
C ASN A 195 -1.81 -23.25 10.70
N LYS A 196 -0.65 -22.72 10.30
CA LYS A 196 0.25 -21.95 11.19
C LYS A 196 0.29 -20.46 10.89
N ARG A 197 0.20 -20.06 9.62
CA ARG A 197 0.28 -18.67 9.19
C ARG A 197 -1.07 -17.98 9.12
N GLY A 198 -2.13 -18.72 8.77
CA GLY A 198 -3.47 -18.17 8.55
C GLY A 198 -3.86 -18.08 7.07
N LEU A 199 -4.70 -17.10 6.72
CA LEU A 199 -5.10 -16.81 5.35
C LEU A 199 -3.87 -16.44 4.51
N ILE A 200 -3.77 -17.01 3.32
CA ILE A 200 -2.68 -16.75 2.38
C ILE A 200 -3.18 -15.96 1.19
N TYR A 201 -4.25 -16.44 0.54
CA TYR A 201 -4.75 -15.79 -0.66
C TYR A 201 -6.21 -16.15 -0.94
N ASP A 202 -7.02 -15.13 -1.21
CA ASP A 202 -8.31 -15.22 -1.88
C ASP A 202 -8.50 -13.93 -2.68
N ASN A 203 -9.05 -14.01 -3.90
CA ASN A 203 -9.16 -12.82 -4.77
C ASN A 203 -9.95 -11.68 -4.11
N LEU A 204 -11.04 -11.99 -3.40
CA LEU A 204 -11.87 -10.96 -2.78
C LEU A 204 -11.23 -10.46 -1.49
N LEU A 205 -10.74 -11.35 -0.63
CA LEU A 205 -10.09 -10.94 0.62
C LEU A 205 -8.81 -10.13 0.39
N TYR A 206 -8.07 -10.40 -0.68
CA TYR A 206 -6.89 -9.63 -1.07
C TYR A 206 -7.26 -8.29 -1.72
N SER A 207 -8.20 -8.31 -2.66
CA SER A 207 -8.46 -7.13 -3.50
C SER A 207 -9.39 -6.12 -2.85
N ILE A 208 -10.15 -6.52 -1.82
CA ILE A 208 -11.04 -5.64 -1.08
C ILE A 208 -10.30 -5.01 0.10
N HIS A 209 -10.39 -3.69 0.18
CA HIS A 209 -9.79 -2.90 1.23
C HIS A 209 -10.71 -1.83 1.76
N TYR A 210 -10.42 -1.45 3.00
CA TYR A 210 -11.17 -0.45 3.72
C TYR A 210 -10.23 0.46 4.49
N LYS A 211 -10.57 1.73 4.51
CA LYS A 211 -9.97 2.68 5.44
C LYS A 211 -10.55 2.46 6.83
N PRO A 212 -9.75 2.03 7.83
CA PRO A 212 -10.24 1.94 9.20
C PRO A 212 -10.60 3.36 9.67
N ALA A 213 -11.83 3.55 10.17
CA ALA A 213 -12.32 4.85 10.64
C ALA A 213 -11.37 5.56 11.64
N ASP A 214 -10.57 4.79 12.39
CA ASP A 214 -9.64 5.30 13.39
C ASP A 214 -8.30 5.84 12.86
N GLN A 215 -7.87 5.51 11.64
CA GLN A 215 -6.58 6.01 11.10
C GLN A 215 -6.66 7.44 10.56
N SER A 216 -7.89 7.97 10.38
CA SER A 216 -8.11 9.38 10.06
C SER A 216 -7.61 10.35 11.14
N LYS A 217 -7.32 9.87 12.37
CA LYS A 217 -6.84 10.71 13.48
C LYS A 217 -5.43 11.26 13.31
N ASN A 218 -4.65 10.77 12.33
CA ASN A 218 -3.36 11.38 11.97
C ASN A 218 -3.49 12.46 10.89
N MET A 219 -4.63 12.56 10.21
CA MET A 219 -4.97 13.75 9.43
C MET A 219 -5.45 14.83 10.39
N ALA A 220 -4.52 15.69 10.78
CA ALA A 220 -4.72 16.74 11.74
C ALA A 220 -5.09 16.22 13.16
N ARG A 221 -4.05 15.94 13.95
CA ARG A 221 -3.96 16.70 15.21
C ARG A 221 -4.00 18.18 14.82
N LYS A 222 -5.20 18.72 14.55
CA LYS A 222 -5.55 20.04 15.02
C LYS A 222 -5.29 19.93 16.51
N LYS A 223 -4.07 20.29 16.94
CA LYS A 223 -4.00 21.03 18.19
C LYS A 223 -5.11 22.05 18.02
N LYS A 224 -6.20 21.92 18.80
CA LYS A 224 -7.00 23.08 19.12
C LYS A 224 -5.97 24.01 19.77
N ASN A 225 -5.29 24.80 18.95
CA ASN A 225 -4.73 26.05 19.40
C ASN A 225 -6.00 26.77 19.82
N LEU A 226 -6.32 26.68 21.11
CA LEU A 226 -7.23 27.60 21.75
C LEU A 226 -6.83 28.97 21.20
N PRO A 227 -7.73 29.69 20.50
CA PRO A 227 -7.38 30.99 19.97
C PRO A 227 -6.93 31.83 21.15
N ARG A 228 -5.63 32.09 21.23
CA ARG A 228 -5.08 33.07 22.16
C ARG A 228 -5.70 34.39 21.75
N LEU A 229 -6.37 35.04 22.70
CA LEU A 229 -6.85 36.39 22.51
C LEU A 229 -5.63 37.27 22.24
N LEU A 230 -5.51 37.71 20.98
CA LEU A 230 -4.48 38.64 20.56
C LEU A 230 -4.87 40.04 21.01
N THR A 231 -3.91 40.82 21.47
CA THR A 231 -4.09 42.25 21.74
C THR A 231 -4.03 43.02 20.43
N LEU A 232 -4.72 44.17 20.34
CA LEU A 232 -4.85 45.01 19.13
C LEU A 232 -3.52 45.42 18.46
N SER A 233 -2.37 45.26 19.14
CA SER A 233 -1.02 45.47 18.59
C SER A 233 -0.41 44.25 17.90
N GLU A 234 -0.98 43.05 18.03
CA GLU A 234 -0.51 41.79 17.41
C GLU A 234 -1.14 41.56 16.01
N GLY A 235 -1.33 42.64 15.24
CA GLY A 235 -1.95 42.60 13.92
C GLY A 235 -1.08 41.93 12.86
N GLY A 236 -1.55 40.80 12.30
CA GLY A 236 -1.01 40.17 11.10
C GLY A 236 -0.98 38.64 11.17
N GLU A 237 -2.03 38.01 10.65
CA GLU A 237 -2.16 36.60 10.24
C GLU A 237 -1.08 35.61 10.72
N GLY A 238 -1.37 34.89 11.81
CA GLY A 238 -0.76 33.59 12.12
C GLY A 238 0.71 33.55 12.56
N GLY A 239 1.36 34.69 12.78
CA GLY A 239 2.78 34.75 13.16
C GLY A 239 3.04 34.41 14.63
N GLY A 240 3.77 33.33 14.90
CA GLY A 240 4.43 33.13 16.19
C GLY A 240 5.48 34.22 16.46
N SER A 241 5.95 34.35 17.71
CA SER A 241 7.00 35.31 18.04
C SER A 241 8.23 35.09 17.13
N LEU A 242 8.68 36.18 16.50
CA LEU A 242 9.90 36.20 15.67
C LEU A 242 11.17 36.19 16.54
N ASN A 243 11.03 36.41 17.85
CA ASN A 243 12.15 36.42 18.78
C ASN A 243 12.48 35.01 19.26
N CYS A 244 13.75 34.76 19.54
CA CYS A 244 14.25 33.49 20.06
C CYS A 244 15.50 33.72 20.94
N SER A 245 15.86 32.70 21.72
CA SER A 245 17.14 32.67 22.45
C SER A 245 18.25 32.08 21.59
N GLU A 246 19.51 32.45 21.86
CA GLU A 246 20.68 32.06 21.04
C GLU A 246 20.93 30.55 20.92
N ASN A 247 20.35 29.72 21.81
CA ASN A 247 20.47 28.25 21.79
C ASN A 247 19.20 27.53 21.30
N TYR A 248 18.26 28.26 20.75
CA TYR A 248 17.00 27.70 20.26
C TYR A 248 17.09 27.42 18.76
N PHE A 249 16.68 26.21 18.37
CA PHE A 249 16.66 25.74 16.98
C PHE A 249 15.21 25.67 16.49
N PRO A 250 14.68 26.79 15.97
CA PRO A 250 13.30 26.85 15.51
C PRO A 250 13.06 25.84 14.38
N SER A 251 11.94 25.13 14.42
CA SER A 251 11.57 24.19 13.36
C SER A 251 10.10 24.24 13.00
N TYR A 252 9.80 23.96 11.73
CA TYR A 252 8.45 23.67 11.25
C TYR A 252 8.46 22.30 10.62
N THR A 253 7.42 21.51 10.88
CA THR A 253 7.26 20.21 10.25
C THR A 253 5.87 20.08 9.66
N PHE A 254 5.81 19.73 8.38
CA PHE A 254 4.63 19.25 7.70
C PHE A 254 4.76 17.74 7.49
N ASN A 255 3.75 16.98 7.88
CA ASN A 255 3.68 15.54 7.63
C ASN A 255 2.31 15.20 7.04
N LEU A 256 2.31 14.43 5.97
CA LEU A 256 1.13 13.87 5.34
C LEU A 256 1.42 12.42 4.97
N SER A 257 0.64 11.49 5.52
CA SER A 257 0.80 10.07 5.22
C SER A 257 -0.53 9.35 5.30
N ASP A 258 -0.68 8.31 4.50
CA ASP A 258 -1.83 7.41 4.57
C ASP A 258 -1.42 5.99 4.19
N ALA A 259 -2.22 5.02 4.62
CA ALA A 259 -2.03 3.62 4.30
C ALA A 259 -3.36 2.86 4.33
N GLU A 260 -3.51 1.89 3.43
CA GLU A 260 -4.63 0.96 3.47
C GLU A 260 -4.16 -0.48 3.43
N TYR A 261 -5.06 -1.36 3.90
CA TYR A 261 -4.77 -2.76 4.15
C TYR A 261 -5.93 -3.64 3.67
N ASP A 262 -5.60 -4.84 3.22
CA ASP A 262 -6.57 -5.88 2.88
C ASP A 262 -7.07 -6.64 4.12
N PHE A 263 -7.98 -7.60 3.91
CA PHE A 263 -8.50 -8.43 5.00
C PHE A 263 -7.46 -9.36 5.63
N MET A 264 -6.39 -9.68 4.91
CA MET A 264 -5.27 -10.48 5.41
C MET A 264 -4.31 -9.63 6.27
N GLY A 265 -4.48 -8.31 6.24
CA GLY A 265 -3.69 -7.34 6.98
C GLY A 265 -2.43 -6.90 6.24
N ASP A 266 -2.32 -7.22 4.95
CA ASP A 266 -1.24 -6.79 4.10
C ASP A 266 -1.49 -5.37 3.58
N ARG A 267 -0.41 -4.60 3.47
CA ARG A 267 -0.47 -3.19 3.08
C ARG A 267 -0.64 -3.08 1.57
N ILE A 268 -1.71 -2.41 1.15
CA ILE A 268 -2.08 -2.24 -0.25
C ILE A 268 -1.41 -1.02 -0.86
N TYR A 269 -1.43 0.09 -0.14
CA TYR A 269 -0.68 1.26 -0.50
C TYR A 269 -0.21 1.97 0.75
N TYR A 270 0.85 2.74 0.57
CA TYR A 270 1.36 3.65 1.56
C TYR A 270 1.97 4.83 0.86
N TYR A 271 1.78 6.00 1.44
CA TYR A 271 2.64 7.13 1.16
C TYR A 271 2.94 7.91 2.43
N SER A 272 4.06 8.60 2.42
CA SER A 272 4.44 9.57 3.43
C SER A 272 5.25 10.68 2.80
N ILE A 273 4.81 11.91 3.08
CA ILE A 273 5.42 13.16 2.68
C ILE A 273 5.77 13.91 3.96
N SER A 274 7.04 14.25 4.12
CA SER A 274 7.55 15.01 5.26
C SER A 274 8.35 16.20 4.74
N VAL A 275 8.06 17.38 5.28
CA VAL A 275 8.84 18.59 5.03
C VAL A 275 9.26 19.16 6.37
N VAL A 276 10.56 19.30 6.56
CA VAL A 276 11.16 19.92 7.73
C VAL A 276 11.81 21.23 7.29
N VAL A 277 11.45 22.33 7.94
CA VAL A 277 12.13 23.62 7.79
C VAL A 277 12.81 23.93 9.10
N SER A 278 14.13 24.10 9.07
CA SER A 278 14.94 24.37 10.25
C SER A 278 15.58 25.74 10.18
N GLY A 279 15.56 26.42 11.32
CA GLY A 279 16.11 27.74 11.48
C GLY A 279 17.17 27.83 12.56
N ARG A 280 17.68 29.04 12.71
CA ARG A 280 18.58 29.44 13.80
C ARG A 280 18.06 30.71 14.44
N CYS A 281 18.67 31.07 15.56
CA CYS A 281 18.45 32.37 16.15
C CYS A 281 19.64 33.28 15.83
N ASP A 282 19.43 34.24 14.94
CA ASP A 282 20.44 35.23 14.56
C ASP A 282 20.07 36.58 15.20
N ASN A 283 20.90 37.07 16.11
CA ASN A 283 20.68 38.34 16.83
C ASN A 283 19.30 38.43 17.50
N GLY A 284 18.89 37.34 18.16
CA GLY A 284 17.60 37.24 18.84
C GLY A 284 16.39 37.10 17.91
N LYS A 285 16.58 36.92 16.59
CA LYS A 285 15.52 36.73 15.60
C LYS A 285 15.62 35.37 14.93
N LYS A 286 14.46 34.74 14.68
CA LYS A 286 14.38 33.49 13.92
C LYS A 286 14.79 33.74 12.46
N SER A 287 15.65 32.87 11.94
CA SER A 287 16.03 32.82 10.53
C SER A 287 15.82 31.41 9.99
N ILE A 288 15.38 31.28 8.73
CA ILE A 288 15.34 29.98 8.04
C ILE A 288 16.74 29.69 7.50
N SER A 289 17.23 28.48 7.72
CA SER A 289 18.59 28.09 7.33
C SER A 289 18.64 26.83 6.49
N PHE A 290 17.64 25.96 6.64
CA PHE A 290 17.66 24.63 6.03
C PHE A 290 16.24 24.14 5.75
N LYS A 291 16.12 23.30 4.74
CA LYS A 291 14.91 22.53 4.44
C LYS A 291 15.28 21.11 4.09
N ASP A 292 14.39 20.19 4.44
CA ASP A 292 14.43 18.81 4.01
C ASP A 292 13.05 18.40 3.52
N LEU A 293 13.02 17.75 2.36
CA LEU A 293 11.81 17.32 1.66
C LEU A 293 11.97 15.84 1.40
N ASN A 294 11.11 15.03 2.01
CA ASN A 294 11.12 13.59 1.85
C ASN A 294 9.75 13.10 1.41
N SER A 295 9.73 12.29 0.37
CA SER A 295 8.58 11.50 -0.04
C SER A 295 8.97 10.02 -0.04
N SER A 296 8.03 9.17 0.34
CA SER A 296 8.15 7.73 0.22
C SER A 296 6.78 7.17 -0.10
N TYR A 297 6.76 6.11 -0.89
CA TYR A 297 5.53 5.42 -1.23
C TYR A 297 5.82 3.94 -1.48
N ASP A 298 4.78 3.14 -1.40
CA ASP A 298 4.83 1.71 -1.60
C ASP A 298 3.43 1.20 -2.00
N ALA A 299 3.38 0.12 -2.77
CA ALA A 299 2.14 -0.49 -3.22
C ALA A 299 2.27 -2.01 -3.22
N GLY A 300 1.21 -2.67 -2.75
CA GLY A 300 1.03 -4.11 -2.89
C GLY A 300 0.77 -4.49 -4.34
N PHE A 301 0.89 -5.78 -4.65
CA PHE A 301 0.71 -6.29 -6.00
C PHE A 301 -0.69 -5.96 -6.54
N GLY A 302 -0.77 -5.52 -7.79
CA GLY A 302 -2.04 -5.13 -8.41
C GLY A 302 -2.50 -3.73 -8.03
N TYR A 303 -1.70 -2.98 -7.26
CA TYR A 303 -1.92 -1.57 -6.95
C TYR A 303 -0.74 -0.74 -7.42
N SER A 304 -0.99 0.55 -7.58
CA SER A 304 0.05 1.55 -7.85
C SER A 304 -0.14 2.67 -6.85
N CYS A 305 0.96 3.17 -6.29
CA CYS A 305 0.97 4.34 -5.42
C CYS A 305 2.19 5.19 -5.78
N ILE A 306 2.02 6.50 -5.70
CA ILE A 306 3.08 7.47 -5.92
C ILE A 306 2.81 8.67 -5.01
N ALA A 307 3.88 9.23 -4.46
CA ALA A 307 3.81 10.47 -3.71
C ALA A 307 5.08 11.27 -3.92
N ASP A 308 4.92 12.58 -3.97
CA ASP A 308 6.03 13.47 -4.25
C ASP A 308 5.84 14.85 -3.62
N VAL A 309 6.95 15.57 -3.46
CA VAL A 309 7.00 16.90 -2.87
C VAL A 309 8.12 17.70 -3.51
N GLU A 310 7.78 18.88 -3.99
CA GLU A 310 8.68 19.72 -4.78
C GLU A 310 8.76 21.14 -4.23
N THR A 311 9.93 21.74 -4.38
CA THR A 311 10.14 23.13 -3.96
C THR A 311 9.81 24.08 -5.09
N LYS A 312 8.94 25.05 -4.80
CA LYS A 312 8.65 26.18 -5.69
C LYS A 312 9.62 27.33 -5.45
N SER A 313 9.90 27.64 -4.19
CA SER A 313 10.82 28.72 -3.81
C SER A 313 11.41 28.47 -2.43
N PHE A 314 12.68 28.79 -2.25
CA PHE A 314 13.33 28.74 -0.95
C PHE A 314 14.30 29.89 -0.77
N VAL A 315 14.12 30.65 0.31
CA VAL A 315 14.97 31.78 0.69
C VAL A 315 15.36 31.60 2.14
N THR A 316 16.65 31.77 2.45
CA THR A 316 17.18 31.70 3.81
C THR A 316 17.23 33.08 4.47
N GLY A 317 17.52 33.13 5.77
CA GLY A 317 17.65 34.34 6.55
C GLY A 317 16.40 34.70 7.35
N THR A 318 16.41 35.88 7.96
CA THR A 318 15.35 36.37 8.87
C THR A 318 14.02 36.67 8.16
N SER A 319 14.08 36.92 6.86
CA SER A 319 12.91 37.06 5.97
C SER A 319 12.76 35.84 5.04
N GLY A 320 13.39 34.72 5.40
CA GLY A 320 13.36 33.51 4.61
C GLY A 320 11.97 32.88 4.55
N HIS A 321 11.79 32.03 3.54
CA HIS A 321 10.57 31.25 3.34
C HIS A 321 10.85 29.95 2.61
N LEU A 322 9.91 29.02 2.71
CA LEU A 322 9.79 27.86 1.84
C LEU A 322 8.38 27.83 1.23
N ASP A 323 8.29 27.84 -0.09
CA ASP A 323 7.11 27.51 -0.86
C ASP A 323 7.28 26.11 -1.47
N PHE A 324 6.38 25.19 -1.17
CA PHE A 324 6.43 23.83 -1.66
C PHE A 324 5.05 23.31 -2.08
N ALA A 325 5.06 22.45 -3.09
CA ALA A 325 3.91 21.68 -3.52
C ALA A 325 4.10 20.22 -3.14
N PHE A 326 3.00 19.50 -2.91
CA PHE A 326 3.01 18.07 -2.68
C PHE A 326 1.85 17.41 -3.40
N ALA A 327 2.01 16.15 -3.79
CA ALA A 327 0.94 15.34 -4.35
C ALA A 327 1.11 13.87 -4.00
N TRP A 328 -0.01 13.16 -4.00
CA TRP A 328 -0.05 11.71 -3.87
C TRP A 328 -1.19 11.17 -4.73
N ALA A 329 -1.02 9.95 -5.23
CA ALA A 329 -2.03 9.23 -5.96
C ALA A 329 -1.87 7.72 -5.75
N TRP A 330 -2.97 7.00 -5.86
CA TRP A 330 -2.99 5.55 -5.93
C TRP A 330 -4.10 5.06 -6.87
N SER A 331 -3.98 3.85 -7.36
CA SER A 331 -5.02 3.19 -8.15
C SER A 331 -4.95 1.66 -8.00
N ASN A 332 -6.06 1.00 -8.32
CA ASN A 332 -6.11 -0.44 -8.50
C ASN A 332 -5.89 -0.80 -9.97
N SER A 333 -5.01 -1.76 -10.25
CA SER A 333 -4.82 -2.36 -11.58
C SER A 333 -4.34 -1.43 -12.71
N VAL A 334 -4.02 -0.17 -12.43
CA VAL A 334 -3.49 0.82 -13.39
C VAL A 334 -2.28 1.53 -12.80
N THR A 335 -1.31 1.87 -13.64
CA THR A 335 -0.18 2.73 -13.26
C THR A 335 -0.65 4.15 -13.01
N VAL A 336 -0.27 4.73 -11.87
CA VAL A 336 -0.46 6.15 -11.57
C VAL A 336 0.85 6.92 -11.70
N GLY A 337 0.75 8.18 -12.09
CA GLY A 337 1.90 9.07 -12.23
C GLY A 337 1.64 10.44 -11.61
N LEU A 338 2.72 11.14 -11.30
CA LEU A 338 2.73 12.56 -10.94
C LEU A 338 3.64 13.27 -11.93
N GLU A 339 3.14 14.33 -12.55
CA GLU A 339 3.92 15.20 -13.42
C GLU A 339 4.09 16.57 -12.76
N TRP A 340 5.31 17.07 -12.73
CA TRP A 340 5.66 18.37 -12.19
C TRP A 340 5.90 19.36 -13.33
N ASP A 341 5.15 20.46 -13.37
CA ASP A 341 5.28 21.50 -14.40
C ASP A 341 6.17 22.69 -13.98
N GLY A 342 6.79 22.61 -12.80
CA GLY A 342 7.55 23.71 -12.20
C GLY A 342 6.77 24.54 -11.17
N PHE A 343 5.44 24.37 -11.09
CA PHE A 343 4.59 25.14 -10.17
C PHE A 343 3.55 24.28 -9.43
N SER A 344 2.98 23.27 -10.09
CA SER A 344 1.97 22.38 -9.53
C SER A 344 2.16 20.94 -10.05
N PHE A 345 1.58 20.00 -9.31
CA PHE A 345 1.50 18.61 -9.77
C PHE A 345 0.26 18.36 -10.63
N THR A 346 0.40 17.49 -11.61
CA THR A 346 -0.72 16.87 -12.33
C THR A 346 -0.73 15.38 -12.04
N ILE A 347 -1.87 14.85 -11.58
CA ILE A 347 -2.05 13.41 -11.35
C ILE A 347 -2.44 12.78 -12.68
N THR A 348 -1.68 11.77 -13.11
CA THR A 348 -1.92 11.02 -14.35
C THR A 348 -2.26 9.55 -14.06
N GLY A 349 -2.91 8.90 -15.02
CA GLY A 349 -3.44 7.54 -14.90
C GLY A 349 -4.95 7.50 -14.76
N THR A 350 -5.62 6.67 -15.58
CA THR A 350 -7.09 6.52 -15.53
C THR A 350 -7.50 5.79 -14.26
N GLY A 351 -8.48 6.35 -13.53
CA GLY A 351 -8.96 5.77 -12.27
C GLY A 351 -8.04 6.01 -11.07
N ALA A 352 -7.14 7.00 -11.16
CA ALA A 352 -6.34 7.43 -10.02
C ALA A 352 -7.21 8.13 -8.97
N THR A 353 -7.03 7.75 -7.70
CA THR A 353 -7.49 8.51 -6.54
C THR A 353 -6.29 9.23 -5.95
N GLY A 354 -6.39 10.54 -5.74
CA GLY A 354 -5.27 11.31 -5.22
C GLY A 354 -5.63 12.75 -4.89
N ALA A 355 -4.67 13.45 -4.29
CA ALA A 355 -4.78 14.87 -4.02
C ALA A 355 -3.44 15.56 -4.17
N LYS A 356 -3.50 16.87 -4.43
CA LYS A 356 -2.36 17.77 -4.43
C LYS A 356 -2.60 18.96 -3.51
N GLY A 357 -1.54 19.59 -3.07
CA GLY A 357 -1.63 20.79 -2.25
C GLY A 357 -0.34 21.60 -2.27
N GLU A 358 -0.44 22.80 -1.72
CA GLU A 358 0.66 23.75 -1.63
C GLU A 358 0.73 24.33 -0.22
N ARG A 359 1.94 24.72 0.19
CA ARG A 359 2.21 25.31 1.50
C ARG A 359 3.31 26.35 1.40
N TYR A 360 3.07 27.47 2.05
CA TYR A 360 4.03 28.54 2.24
C TYR A 360 4.41 28.65 3.71
N VAL A 361 5.69 28.54 4.03
CA VAL A 361 6.24 28.55 5.38
C VAL A 361 7.17 29.75 5.52
N THR A 362 6.96 30.54 6.57
CA THR A 362 7.80 31.70 6.90
C THR A 362 8.54 31.49 8.22
N THR A 363 9.51 32.36 8.50
CA THR A 363 10.23 32.40 9.79
C THR A 363 9.30 32.49 11.01
N GLY A 364 8.15 33.17 10.88
CA GLY A 364 7.14 33.29 11.94
C GLY A 364 6.43 31.99 12.29
N MET A 365 6.51 30.97 11.42
CA MET A 365 5.85 29.67 11.63
C MET A 365 6.74 28.64 12.33
N LEU A 366 8.03 28.93 12.50
CA LEU A 366 8.94 28.01 13.18
C LEU A 366 8.68 28.02 14.70
N GLN A 367 8.64 26.83 15.31
CA GLN A 367 8.34 26.57 16.73
C GLN A 367 9.46 25.88 17.47
#